data_AF-A0A2V5XZR2-F1
#
_entry.id   AF-A0A2V5XZR2-F1
#
_cell.length_a   1.000
_cell.length_b   1.000
_cell.length_c   1.000
_cell.angle_alpha   90.00
_cell.angle_beta   90.00
_cell.angle_gamma   90.00
#
_symmetry.space_group_name_H-M   'P 1'
#
loop_
_entity.id
_entity.type
_entity.pdbx_description
1 polymer ?
#
loop_
_entity_poly.entity_id
_entity_poly.type
_entity_poly.pdbx_seq_one_letter_code
_entity_poly.pdbx_strand_id
1 'polypeptide(L)' 'MDLAQFREYCLSKACASEDTPFGPNVLVFKVSGKMFALATLDE' A
#
# COMPACT_ATOMS: atom_id res chain seq x y z
N MET A 1 -3.78 -4.69 13.98
CA MET A 1 -2.81 -4.56 12.88
C MET A 1 -2.75 -3.08 12.57
N ASP A 2 -1.67 -2.44 12.95
CA ASP A 2 -1.44 -1.02 12.72
C ASP A 2 -0.95 -0.79 11.28
N LEU A 3 -0.99 0.46 10.83
CA LEU A 3 -0.64 0.83 9.44
C LEU A 3 0.77 0.33 9.03
N ALA A 4 1.74 0.36 9.95
CA ALA A 4 3.09 -0.15 9.70
C ALA A 4 3.09 -1.66 9.40
N GLN A 5 2.39 -2.46 10.21
CA GLN A 5 2.28 -3.90 10.00
C GLN A 5 1.51 -4.23 8.72
N PHE A 6 0.46 -3.45 8.39
CA PHE A 6 -0.28 -3.61 7.15
C PHE A 6 0.62 -3.35 5.93
N ARG A 7 1.41 -2.28 5.96
CA ARG A 7 2.36 -1.92 4.91
C ARG A 7 3.40 -3.03 4.71
N GLU A 8 4.02 -3.52 5.79
CA GLU A 8 4.97 -4.63 5.71
C GLU A 8 4.32 -5.90 5.14
N TYR A 9 3.10 -6.22 5.55
CA TYR A 9 2.35 -7.35 5.02
C TYR A 9 2.07 -7.20 3.50
N CYS A 10 1.65 -6.02 3.05
CA CYS A 10 1.43 -5.74 1.63
C CYS A 10 2.72 -5.84 0.82
N LEU A 11 3.83 -5.32 1.34
CA LEU A 11 5.14 -5.35 0.69
C LEU A 11 5.79 -6.75 0.73
N SER A 12 5.35 -7.64 1.61
CA SER A 12 5.82 -9.04 1.63
C SER A 12 5.37 -9.86 0.41
N LYS A 13 4.40 -9.37 -0.38
CA LYS A 13 3.91 -10.10 -1.56
C LYS A 13 4.92 -10.01 -2.71
N ALA A 14 5.07 -11.10 -3.47
CA ALA A 14 5.96 -11.12 -4.62
C ALA A 14 5.55 -10.04 -5.65
N CYS A 15 6.54 -9.30 -6.16
CA CYS A 15 6.33 -8.16 -7.06
C CYS A 15 5.40 -7.07 -6.49
N ALA A 16 5.37 -6.91 -5.16
CA ALA A 16 4.67 -5.81 -4.52
C ALA A 16 5.43 -4.48 -4.68
N SER A 17 4.67 -3.41 -4.84
CA SER A 17 5.16 -2.03 -4.84
C SER A 17 4.11 -1.12 -4.22
N GLU A 18 4.53 -0.01 -3.64
CA GLU A 18 3.63 1.05 -3.15
C GLU A 18 3.79 2.34 -3.96
N ASP A 19 2.72 3.12 -4.02
CA ASP A 19 2.64 4.38 -4.77
C ASP A 19 1.54 5.29 -4.19
N THR A 20 1.53 6.57 -4.55
CA THR A 20 0.56 7.57 -4.03
C THR A 20 -0.22 8.28 -5.16
N PRO A 21 -0.92 7.52 -6.05
CA PRO A 21 -1.57 8.07 -7.24
C PRO A 21 -2.74 9.01 -6.93
N PHE A 22 -3.29 8.96 -5.72
CA PHE A 22 -4.42 9.80 -5.27
C PHE A 22 -3.98 10.94 -4.33
N GLY A 23 -2.67 11.21 -4.25
CA GLY A 23 -2.09 12.21 -3.38
C GLY A 23 -1.34 11.61 -2.19
N PRO A 24 -0.64 12.46 -1.40
CA PRO A 24 0.33 12.02 -0.39
C PRO A 24 -0.30 11.24 0.78
N ASN A 25 -1.61 11.37 1.00
CA ASN A 25 -2.30 10.76 2.13
C ASN A 25 -2.85 9.36 1.84
N VAL A 26 -2.73 8.86 0.60
CA VAL A 26 -3.26 7.55 0.21
C VAL A 26 -2.14 6.68 -0.33
N LEU A 27 -1.75 5.67 0.44
CA LEU A 27 -0.85 4.61 0.00
C LEU A 27 -1.64 3.59 -0.80
N VAL A 28 -1.18 3.28 -2.01
CA VAL A 28 -1.75 2.26 -2.88
C VAL A 28 -0.72 1.16 -3.08
N PHE A 29 -1.09 -0.07 -2.76
CA PHE A 29 -0.27 -1.25 -2.97
C PHE A 29 -0.68 -1.94 -4.27
N LYS A 30 0.34 -2.30 -5.05
CA LYS A 30 0.20 -2.93 -6.36
C LYS A 30 0.98 -4.24 -6.38
N VAL A 31 0.48 -5.26 -7.08
CA VAL A 31 1.22 -6.46 -7.45
C VAL A 31 1.29 -6.52 -8.97
N SER A 32 2.50 -6.63 -9.52
CA SER A 32 2.72 -6.60 -10.98
C SER A 32 2.05 -5.40 -11.66
N GLY A 33 2.09 -4.24 -11.00
CA GLY A 33 1.52 -2.98 -11.51
C GLY A 33 0.00 -2.82 -11.36
N LYS A 34 -0.73 -3.82 -10.83
CA LYS A 34 -2.18 -3.74 -10.58
C LYS A 34 -2.48 -3.49 -9.11
N MET A 35 -3.34 -2.51 -8.81
CA MET A 35 -3.75 -2.19 -7.44
C MET A 35 -4.50 -3.37 -6.80
N PHE A 36 -4.21 -3.66 -5.53
CA PHE A 36 -4.91 -4.68 -4.76
C PHE A 36 -5.31 -4.24 -3.35
N ALA A 37 -4.67 -3.20 -2.82
CA ALA A 37 -5.00 -2.62 -1.51
C ALA A 37 -4.66 -1.13 -1.49
N LEU A 38 -5.32 -0.38 -0.60
CA LEU A 38 -5.01 1.00 -0.30
C LEU A 38 -5.21 1.28 1.20
N ALA A 39 -4.45 2.23 1.73
CA ALA A 39 -4.57 2.73 3.09
C ALA A 39 -4.48 4.25 3.10
N THR A 40 -5.29 4.87 3.96
CA THR A 40 -5.21 6.29 4.27
C THR A 40 -4.22 6.52 5.41
N LEU A 41 -3.42 7.58 5.30
CA LEU A 41 -2.52 8.05 6.36
C LEU A 41 -3.21 8.95 7.40
N ASP A 42 -4.51 9.21 7.22
CA ASP A 42 -5.37 9.88 8.19
C ASP A 42 -5.63 8.98 9.41
N GLU A 43 -5.72 9.57 10.61
CA GLU A 43 -6.09 8.90 11.87
C GLU A 43 -7.48 8.27 11.84
#